data_AF-A0A8H9I096-F1
#
_entry.id   AF-A0A8H9I096-F1
#
_cell.length_a   1.000
_cell.length_b   1.000
_cell.length_c   1.000
_cell.angle_alpha   90.00
_cell.angle_beta   90.00
_cell.angle_gamma   90.00
#
_symmetry.space_group_name_H-M   'P 1'
#
loop_
_entity.id
_entity.type
_entity.pdbx_description
1 polymer ?
#
loop_
_entity_poly.entity_id
_entity_poly.type
_entity_poly.pdbx_seq_one_letter_code
_entity_poly.pdbx_strand_id
1 'polypeptide(L)' 'MRFSASTPSTTLTVEYTEDNPGDWIYHCHVTDHMMGGMVGRYKVIR' A
#
# COMPACT_ATOMS: atom_id res chain seq x y z
N MET A 1 4.37 8.14 -5.42
CA MET A 1 4.75 7.73 -4.06
C MET A 1 6.02 6.89 -4.12
N ARG A 2 7.12 7.36 -3.54
CA ARG A 2 8.32 6.55 -3.28
C ARG A 2 8.58 6.63 -1.78
N PHE A 3 8.16 5.61 -1.05
CA PHE A 3 8.43 5.51 0.38
C PHE A 3 9.70 4.69 0.59
N SER A 4 10.52 5.11 1.56
CA SER A 4 11.58 4.25 2.09
C SER A 4 10.97 2.98 2.67
N ALA A 5 11.68 1.86 2.61
CA ALA A 5 11.19 0.59 3.13
C ALA A 5 10.88 0.70 4.62
N SER A 6 9.65 0.33 5.03
CA SER A 6 9.30 0.17 6.44
C SER A 6 10.07 -1.02 7.01
N THR A 7 10.91 -0.79 8.01
CA THR A 7 11.60 -1.89 8.72
C THR A 7 10.67 -2.53 9.74
N PRO A 8 10.96 -3.77 10.22
CA PRO A 8 10.17 -4.39 11.27
C PRO A 8 9.98 -3.48 12.48
N SER A 9 8.80 -3.52 13.09
CA SER A 9 8.42 -2.70 14.25
C SER A 9 8.44 -1.18 14.02
N THR A 10 8.40 -0.72 12.76
CA THR A 10 8.21 0.70 12.44
C THR A 10 6.80 0.99 11.96
N THR A 11 6.33 2.20 12.23
CA THR A 11 5.08 2.72 11.71
C THR A 11 5.38 3.95 10.86
N LEU A 12 4.79 4.01 9.67
CA LEU A 12 4.86 5.17 8.78
C LEU A 12 3.45 5.74 8.62
N THR A 13 3.32 7.06 8.73
CA THR A 13 2.09 7.78 8.35
C THR A 13 2.28 8.35 6.95
N VAL A 14 1.30 8.16 6.08
CA VAL A 14 1.34 8.59 4.68
C VAL A 14 0.12 9.46 4.38
N GLU A 15 0.37 10.62 3.77
CA GLU A 15 -0.67 11.51 3.24
C GLU A 15 -0.53 11.60 1.72
N TYR A 16 -1.65 11.49 1.02
CA TYR A 16 -1.71 11.59 -0.43
C TYR A 16 -3.15 11.86 -0.89
N THR A 17 -3.30 12.20 -2.17
CA THR A 17 -4.60 12.45 -2.80
C THR A 17 -4.68 11.64 -4.09
N GLU A 18 -5.71 10.82 -4.21
CA GLU A 18 -5.99 10.11 -5.45
C GLU A 18 -6.67 11.00 -6.49
N ASP A 19 -6.10 10.96 -7.69
CA ASP A 19 -6.59 11.63 -8.89
C ASP A 19 -7.30 10.66 -9.86
N ASN A 20 -7.28 9.35 -9.56
CA ASN A 20 -7.74 8.30 -10.47
C ASN A 20 -8.75 7.35 -9.79
N PRO A 21 -10.05 7.39 -10.17
CA PRO A 21 -11.06 6.45 -9.70
C PRO A 21 -10.75 5.01 -10.09
N GLY A 22 -11.06 4.06 -9.22
CA GLY A 22 -10.81 2.64 -9.47
C GLY A 22 -10.58 1.82 -8.21
N ASP A 23 -10.35 0.53 -8.41
CA ASP A 23 -9.91 -0.38 -7.36
C ASP A 23 -8.38 -0.45 -7.36
N TRP A 24 -7.78 -0.13 -6.23
CA TRP A 24 -6.33 -0.04 -6.05
C TRP A 24 -5.85 -1.01 -4.99
N ILE A 25 -4.61 -1.47 -5.12
CA ILE A 25 -3.96 -2.33 -4.13
C ILE A 25 -2.87 -1.58 -3.38
N TYR A 26 -2.72 -1.90 -2.10
CA TYR A 26 -1.51 -1.64 -1.33
C TYR A 26 -0.96 -2.97 -0.82
N HIS A 27 0.35 -3.16 -0.89
CA HIS A 27 0.97 -4.43 -0.52
C HIS A 27 2.40 -4.23 0.00
N CYS A 28 2.93 -5.26 0.64
CA CYS A 28 4.36 -5.30 0.95
C CYS A 28 5.18 -5.57 -0.32
N HIS A 29 6.31 -4.89 -0.48
CA HIS A 29 7.23 -5.15 -1.61
C HIS A 29 8.10 -6.40 -1.41
N VAL A 30 7.98 -7.08 -0.27
CA VAL A 30 8.56 -8.43 -0.08
C VAL A 30 7.60 -9.44 -0.70
N THR A 31 8.02 -10.08 -1.79
CA THR A 31 7.20 -11.00 -2.60
C THR A 31 6.53 -12.08 -1.75
N ASP A 32 7.27 -12.73 -0.86
CA ASP A 32 6.73 -13.81 -0.02
C ASP A 32 5.63 -13.33 0.91
N HIS A 33 5.72 -12.09 1.42
CA HIS A 33 4.67 -11.50 2.25
C HIS A 33 3.43 -11.16 1.42
N MET A 34 3.62 -10.58 0.22
CA MET A 34 2.51 -10.30 -0.70
C MET A 34 1.76 -11.58 -1.08
N MET A 35 2.50 -12.62 -1.49
CA MET A 35 1.93 -13.93 -1.83
C MET A 35 1.31 -14.62 -0.61
N GLY A 36 1.84 -14.36 0.59
CA GLY A 36 1.26 -14.74 1.87
C GLY A 36 -0.01 -13.98 2.27
N GLY A 37 -0.50 -13.06 1.44
CA GLY A 37 -1.75 -12.34 1.65
C GLY A 37 -1.59 -10.94 2.24
N MET A 38 -0.36 -10.41 2.33
CA MET A 38 -0.09 -9.04 2.80
C MET A 38 -0.37 -8.01 1.68
N VAL A 39 -1.60 -8.06 1.17
CA VAL A 39 -2.17 -7.22 0.13
C VAL A 39 -3.58 -6.79 0.56
N GLY A 40 -3.82 -5.49 0.60
CA GLY A 40 -5.13 -4.91 0.79
C GLY A 40 -5.59 -4.20 -0.47
N ARG A 41 -6.91 -4.02 -0.58
CA ARG A 41 -7.52 -3.24 -1.66
C ARG A 41 -8.35 -2.10 -1.09
N TYR A 42 -8.42 -1.01 -1.82
CA TYR A 42 -9.33 0.09 -1.52
C TYR A 42 -9.92 0.62 -2.82
N LYS A 43 -11.07 1.28 -2.71
CA LYS A 43 -11.81 1.81 -3.84
C LYS A 43 -11.85 3.32 -3.78
N VAL A 44 -11.41 3.95 -4.87
CA VAL A 44 -11.53 5.39 -5.07
C VAL A 44 -12.82 5.64 -5.85
N ILE A 45 -13.79 6.24 -5.17
CA ILE A 45 -15.03 6.74 -5.76
C ILE A 45 -14.92 8.26 -5.92
N ARG A 46 -15.49 8.80 -6.99
CA ARG A 46 -15.53 10.24 -7.26
C ARG A 46 -16.96 10.74 -7.15
#